data_AF-A0A1B7LX24-F1
#
_entry.id   AF-A0A1B7LX24-F1
#
_cell.length_a   1.000
_cell.length_b   1.000
_cell.length_c   1.000
_cell.angle_alpha   90.00
_cell.angle_beta   90.00
_cell.angle_gamma   90.00
#
_symmetry.space_group_name_H-M   'P 1'
#
loop_
_entity.id
_entity.type
_entity.pdbx_description
1 polymer ?
#
loop_
_entity_poly.entity_id
_entity_poly.type
_entity_poly.pdbx_seq_one_letter_code
_entity_poly.pdbx_strand_id
1 'polypeptide(L)'
;MIIALVTLLCGTILQLGVIIHTRNTMIDAASAGARYAALADRNLSDGQNRTAALLTSSIPNAESATVTIARAGQGDLIRVTVTHQLPLLGFITAPIPLSATAQAYDLTP
;
A
#
# COMPACT_ATOMS: atom_id res chain seq x y z
N MET A 1 -17.42 -13.89 -31.99
CA MET A 1 -17.91 -13.22 -30.76
C MET A 1 -17.38 -13.85 -29.46
N ILE A 2 -17.30 -15.18 -29.36
CA ILE A 2 -16.83 -15.90 -28.14
C ILE A 2 -15.40 -15.52 -27.73
N ILE A 3 -14.45 -15.50 -28.66
CA ILE A 3 -13.06 -15.10 -28.38
C ILE A 3 -12.99 -13.72 -27.72
N ALA A 4 -13.72 -12.73 -28.22
CA ALA A 4 -13.72 -11.38 -27.68
C ALA A 4 -14.24 -11.35 -26.23
N LEU A 5 -15.31 -12.10 -25.94
CA LEU A 5 -15.88 -12.19 -24.59
C LEU A 5 -14.90 -12.86 -23.62
N VAL A 6 -14.23 -13.93 -24.06
CA VAL A 6 -13.26 -14.66 -23.23
C VAL A 6 -12.02 -13.81 -22.96
N THR A 7 -11.50 -13.10 -23.97
CA THR A 7 -10.37 -12.17 -23.80
C THR A 7 -10.73 -11.03 -22.85
N LEU A 8 -11.92 -10.44 -22.99
CA LEU A 8 -12.41 -9.40 -22.08
C LEU A 8 -12.49 -9.92 -20.65
N LEU A 9 -13.11 -11.09 -20.43
CA LEU A 9 -13.22 -11.70 -19.11
C LEU A 9 -11.84 -11.98 -18.50
N CYS A 10 -10.93 -12.56 -19.28
CA CYS A 10 -9.56 -12.82 -18.85
C CYS A 10 -8.84 -11.53 -18.43
N GLY A 11 -8.95 -10.47 -19.25
CA GLY A 11 -8.40 -9.15 -18.92
C GLY A 11 -8.96 -8.59 -17.61
N THR A 12 -10.26 -8.69 -17.39
CA THR A 12 -10.90 -8.24 -16.14
C THR A 12 -10.40 -9.02 -14.92
N ILE A 13 -10.24 -10.35 -15.03
CA ILE A 13 -9.73 -11.18 -13.93
C ILE A 13 -8.27 -10.83 -13.63
N LEU A 14 -7.43 -10.66 -14.66
CA LEU A 14 -6.05 -10.22 -14.49
C LEU A 14 -5.98 -8.85 -13.82
N GLN A 15 -6.79 -7.89 -14.27
CA GLN A 15 -6.87 -6.56 -13.67
C GLN A 15 -7.25 -6.64 -12.17
N LEU A 16 -8.24 -7.47 -11.83
CA LEU A 16 -8.63 -7.71 -10.44
C LEU A 16 -7.47 -8.31 -9.62
N GLY A 17 -6.74 -9.26 -10.20
CA GLY A 17 -5.54 -9.84 -9.58
C GLY A 17 -4.47 -8.79 -9.27
N VAL A 18 -4.20 -7.88 -10.22
CA VAL A 18 -3.22 -6.79 -10.03
C VAL A 18 -3.66 -5.82 -8.92
N ILE A 19 -4.96 -5.49 -8.85
CA ILE A 19 -5.51 -4.64 -7.78
C ILE A 19 -5.31 -5.30 -6.41
N ILE A 20 -5.68 -6.58 -6.28
CA ILE A 20 -5.53 -7.32 -5.02
C ILE A 20 -4.06 -7.44 -4.63
N HIS A 21 -3.20 -7.79 -5.58
CA HIS A 21 -1.76 -7.92 -5.36
C HIS A 21 -1.17 -6.60 -4.83
N THR A 22 -1.42 -5.48 -5.52
CA THR A 22 -0.94 -4.15 -5.11
C THR A 22 -1.43 -3.80 -3.71
N ARG A 23 -2.72 -3.98 -3.44
CA ARG A 23 -3.29 -3.66 -2.12
C ARG A 23 -2.65 -4.51 -1.02
N ASN A 24 -2.42 -5.79 -1.26
CA ASN A 24 -1.76 -6.67 -0.29
C ASN A 24 -0.31 -6.24 -0.06
N THR A 25 0.45 -5.95 -1.11
CA THR A 25 1.81 -5.44 -1.01
C THR A 25 1.89 -4.10 -0.26
N MET A 26 0.92 -3.20 -0.46
CA MET A 26 0.81 -1.95 0.31
C MET A 26 0.56 -2.20 1.80
N ILE A 27 -0.30 -3.17 2.14
CA ILE A 27 -0.56 -3.56 3.54
C ILE A 27 0.70 -4.15 4.17
N ASP A 28 1.41 -5.01 3.46
CA ASP A 28 2.64 -5.63 3.92
C ASP A 28 3.73 -4.59 4.19
N ALA A 29 3.92 -3.64 3.27
CA ALA A 29 4.85 -2.52 3.43
C ALA A 29 4.45 -1.61 4.59
N ALA A 30 3.17 -1.26 4.72
CA ALA A 30 2.66 -0.43 5.81
C ALA A 30 2.84 -1.11 7.17
N SER A 31 2.60 -2.42 7.25
CA SER A 31 2.79 -3.22 8.46
C SER A 31 4.26 -3.29 8.87
N ALA A 32 5.15 -3.52 7.91
CA ALA A 32 6.59 -3.50 8.14
C ALA A 32 7.07 -2.12 8.61
N GLY A 33 6.57 -1.04 8.01
CA GLY A 33 6.86 0.34 8.42
C GLY A 33 6.36 0.68 9.82
N ALA A 34 5.14 0.27 10.16
CA ALA A 34 4.54 0.50 11.47
C ALA A 34 5.36 -0.20 12.57
N ARG A 35 5.71 -1.47 12.35
CA ARG A 35 6.58 -2.22 13.26
C ARG A 35 7.96 -1.60 13.38
N TYR A 36 8.52 -1.11 12.27
CA TYR A 36 9.84 -0.48 12.28
C TYR A 36 9.84 0.84 13.05
N ALA A 37 8.80 1.67 12.92
CA ALA A 37 8.66 2.91 13.67
C ALA A 37 8.38 2.69 15.16
N ALA A 38 7.84 1.52 15.54
CA ALA A 38 7.52 1.18 16.93
C ALA A 38 8.72 0.66 17.74
N LEU A 39 9.91 0.57 17.12
CA LEU A 39 11.14 0.28 17.83
C LEU A 39 11.56 1.49 18.67
N ALA A 40 12.07 1.24 19.88
CA ALA A 40 12.43 2.28 20.83
C ALA A 40 13.46 3.30 20.31
N ASP A 41 14.38 2.86 19.43
CA ASP A 41 15.41 3.71 18.83
C ASP A 41 14.99 4.35 17.50
N ARG A 42 13.71 4.25 17.13
CA ARG A 42 13.20 4.71 15.84
C ARG A 42 12.19 5.83 15.98
N ASN A 43 12.15 6.67 14.97
CA ASN A 43 11.20 7.77 14.85
C ASN A 43 10.21 7.48 13.72
N LEU A 44 9.15 8.30 13.63
CA LEU A 44 8.11 8.13 12.61
C LEU A 44 8.69 8.29 11.19
N SER A 45 9.69 9.15 10.99
CA SER A 45 10.35 9.33 9.69
C SER A 45 11.14 8.10 9.23
N ASP A 46 11.74 7.35 10.15
CA ASP A 46 12.45 6.12 9.84
C ASP A 46 11.49 5.04 9.32
N GLY A 47 10.32 4.91 9.94
CA GLY A 47 9.26 4.05 9.43
C GLY A 47 8.73 4.49 8.07
N GLN A 48 8.64 5.80 7.83
CA GLN A 48 8.14 6.35 6.56
C GLN A 48 9.12 6.01 5.44
N ASN A 49 10.42 6.27 5.66
CA ASN A 49 11.49 5.93 4.72
C ASN A 49 11.56 4.42 4.46
N ARG A 50 11.40 3.59 5.50
CA ARG A 50 11.39 2.13 5.36
C ARG A 50 10.19 1.65 4.53
N THR A 51 9.00 2.20 4.77
CA THR A 51 7.79 1.89 4.01
C THR A 51 7.96 2.25 2.53
N ALA A 52 8.48 3.46 2.26
CA ALA A 52 8.74 3.93 0.91
C ALA A 52 9.77 3.05 0.18
N ALA A 53 10.85 2.65 0.86
CA ALA A 53 11.86 1.73 0.30
C ALA A 53 11.28 0.35 -0.05
N LEU A 54 10.40 -0.20 0.80
CA LEU A 54 9.74 -1.48 0.55
C LEU A 54 8.70 -1.39 -0.57
N LEU A 55 7.97 -0.28 -0.67
CA LEU A 55 7.01 -0.04 -1.74
C LEU A 55 7.71 0.08 -3.11
N THR A 56 8.76 0.90 -3.19
CA THR A 56 9.54 1.13 -4.42
C THR A 56 10.28 -0.11 -4.91
N SER A 57 10.68 -1.02 -4.01
CA SER A 57 11.26 -2.30 -4.41
C SER A 57 10.24 -3.35 -4.88
N SER A 58 8.96 -3.19 -4.51
CA SER A 58 7.95 -4.25 -4.69
C SER A 58 6.91 -3.91 -5.75
N ILE A 59 6.62 -2.63 -5.98
CA ILE A 59 5.58 -2.16 -6.91
C ILE A 59 6.19 -1.15 -7.89
N PRO A 60 6.06 -1.35 -9.21
CA PRO A 60 6.48 -0.36 -10.20
C PRO A 60 5.64 0.92 -10.07
N ASN A 61 6.26 2.08 -10.28
CA ASN A 61 5.65 3.42 -10.13
C ASN A 61 5.20 3.79 -8.71
N ALA A 62 5.63 3.05 -7.68
CA ALA A 62 5.29 3.36 -6.29
C ALA A 62 5.88 4.70 -5.78
N GLU A 63 6.73 5.37 -6.55
CA GLU A 63 7.19 6.74 -6.27
C GLU A 63 6.03 7.74 -6.15
N SER A 64 4.93 7.49 -6.87
CA SER A 64 3.70 8.30 -6.79
C SER A 64 2.82 7.94 -5.58
N ALA A 65 3.23 6.97 -4.74
CA ALA A 65 2.49 6.62 -3.54
C ALA A 65 2.79 7.60 -2.40
N THR A 66 1.74 8.04 -1.71
CA THR A 66 1.87 8.89 -0.53
C THR A 66 1.85 8.01 0.72
N VAL A 67 2.91 8.10 1.52
CA VAL A 67 3.01 7.40 2.81
C VAL A 67 2.86 8.41 3.94
N THR A 68 1.88 8.20 4.80
CA THR A 68 1.63 9.00 6.00
C THR A 68 1.77 8.13 7.24
N ILE A 69 2.58 8.58 8.20
CA ILE A 69 2.74 7.93 9.50
C ILE A 69 2.27 8.87 10.60
N ALA A 70 1.49 8.36 11.54
CA ALA A 70 1.05 9.11 12.70
C ALA A 70 0.94 8.20 13.93
N ARG A 71 1.19 8.75 15.11
CA ARG A 71 0.74 8.11 16.36
C ARG A 71 -0.79 8.23 16.45
N ALA A 72 -1.43 7.14 16.83
CA ALA A 72 -2.86 6.99 17.00
C ALA A 72 -3.12 6.35 18.38
N GLY A 73 -4.32 6.56 18.93
CA GLY A 73 -4.73 5.99 20.22
C GLY A 73 -3.80 6.36 21.38
N GLN A 74 -4.03 7.51 22.02
CA GLN A 74 -3.27 8.04 23.19
C GLN A 74 -1.72 8.09 23.10
N GLY A 75 -1.10 7.61 22.03
CA GLY A 75 0.35 7.49 21.89
C GLY A 75 0.82 6.05 21.62
N ASP A 76 -0.02 5.07 21.92
CA ASP A 76 0.39 3.66 22.01
C ASP A 76 0.30 2.91 20.67
N LEU A 77 -0.25 3.52 19.61
CA LEU A 77 -0.29 2.91 18.29
C LEU A 77 0.41 3.78 17.27
N ILE A 78 1.19 3.17 16.40
CA ILE A 78 1.72 3.79 15.20
C ILE A 78 0.87 3.32 14.03
N ARG A 79 0.22 4.28 13.37
CA ARG A 79 -0.60 4.07 12.18
C ARG A 79 0.18 4.51 10.94
N VAL A 80 0.27 3.62 9.97
CA VAL A 80 0.87 3.88 8.66
C VAL A 80 -0.23 3.75 7.61
N THR A 81 -0.44 4.81 6.84
CA THR A 81 -1.40 4.87 5.75
C THR A 81 -0.65 5.09 4.45
N VAL A 82 -0.86 4.20 3.48
CA VAL A 82 -0.28 4.30 2.13
C VAL A 82 -1.42 4.52 1.15
N THR A 83 -1.34 5.57 0.36
CA THR A 83 -2.27 5.83 -0.75
C THR A 83 -1.53 5.77 -2.07
N HIS A 84 -2.12 5.09 -3.06
CA HIS A 84 -1.55 4.96 -4.39
C HIS A 84 -2.64 4.95 -5.46
N GLN A 85 -2.31 5.35 -6.68
CA GLN A 85 -3.25 5.36 -7.81
C GLN A 85 -2.85 4.29 -8.81
N LEU A 86 -3.72 3.30 -9.02
CA LEU A 86 -3.43 2.21 -9.95
C LEU A 86 -3.95 2.56 -11.35
N PRO A 87 -3.11 2.51 -12.40
CA PRO A 87 -3.57 2.63 -13.77
C PRO A 87 -4.44 1.42 -14.14
N LEU A 88 -5.58 1.69 -14.76
CA LEU A 88 -6.49 0.64 -15.23
C LEU A 88 -6.15 0.23 -16.66
N LEU A 89 -6.15 -1.09 -16.93
CA LEU A 89 -6.18 -1.61 -18.29
C LEU A 89 -7.64 -1.70 -18.75
N GLY A 90 -8.08 -0.83 -19.67
CA GLY A 90 -9.41 -0.91 -20.30
C GLY A 90 -10.13 0.43 -20.49
N PHE A 91 -11.44 0.36 -20.79
CA PHE A 91 -12.32 1.50 -21.16
C PHE A 91 -12.72 2.44 -20.00
N ILE A 92 -12.16 2.24 -18.80
CA ILE A 92 -12.49 3.05 -17.61
C ILE A 92 -11.46 4.17 -17.50
N THR A 93 -11.91 5.42 -17.56
CA THR A 93 -11.06 6.59 -17.85
C THR A 93 -10.33 7.18 -16.64
N ALA A 94 -10.53 6.65 -15.43
CA ALA A 94 -9.97 7.20 -14.20
C ALA A 94 -9.16 6.14 -13.41
N PRO A 95 -7.97 6.48 -12.88
CA PRO A 95 -7.23 5.62 -11.95
C PRO A 95 -8.05 5.29 -10.71
N ILE A 96 -7.90 4.07 -10.18
CA ILE A 96 -8.57 3.69 -8.92
C ILE A 96 -7.66 4.11 -7.76
N PRO A 97 -8.13 4.96 -6.82
CA PRO A 97 -7.40 5.23 -5.61
C PRO A 97 -7.43 3.99 -4.70
N LEU A 98 -6.24 3.54 -4.30
CA LEU A 98 -6.06 2.48 -3.32
C LEU A 98 -5.51 3.10 -2.04
N SER A 99 -6.11 2.73 -0.91
CA SER A 99 -5.63 3.11 0.42
C SER A 99 -5.48 1.86 1.28
N ALA A 100 -4.33 1.75 1.93
CA ALA A 100 -3.99 0.68 2.86
C ALA A 100 -3.54 1.29 4.17
N THR A 101 -4.05 0.76 5.29
CA THR A 101 -3.69 1.23 6.63
C THR A 101 -3.23 0.05 7.47
N ALA A 102 -2.10 0.20 8.13
CA ALA A 102 -1.58 -0.75 9.11
C ALA A 102 -1.32 -0.06 10.45
N GLN A 103 -1.35 -0.84 11.52
CA GLN A 103 -1.10 -0.35 12.88
C GLN A 103 -0.16 -1.31 13.62
N ALA A 104 0.75 -0.74 14.41
CA ALA A 104 1.60 -1.47 15.33
C ALA A 104 1.58 -0.79 16.70
N TYR A 105 1.72 -1.57 17.77
CA TYR A 105 1.77 -1.03 19.12
C TYR A 105 3.15 -0.43 19.40
N ASP A 106 3.20 0.78 19.94
CA ASP A 106 4.42 1.46 20.35
C ASP A 106 4.90 0.88 21.69
N LEU A 107 6.07 0.26 21.70
CA LEU A 107 6.61 -0.42 22.90
C LEU A 107 7.50 0.50 23.74
N THR A 108 7.57 1.79 23.40
CA THR A 108 8.27 2.77 24.22
C THR A 108 7.50 3.04 25.52
N PRO A 109 8.15 2.94 26.69
CA PRO A 109 7.53 3.19 28.00
C PRO A 109 7.21 4.67 28.24
#